data_AF-A0A8S3T998-F1
#
_entry.id   AF-A0A8S3T998-F1
#
_cell.length_a   1.000
_cell.length_b   1.000
_cell.length_c   1.000
_cell.angle_alpha   90.00
_cell.angle_beta   90.00
_cell.angle_gamma   90.00
#
_symmetry.space_group_name_H-M   'P 1'
#
loop_
_entity.id
_entity.type
_entity.pdbx_description
1 polymer ?
#
loop_
_entity_poly.entity_id
_entity_poly.type
_entity_poly.pdbx_seq_one_letter_code
_entity_poly.pdbx_strand_id
1 'polypeptide(L)'
;MLSAAECNEEISTNLIEQVSSISSRKPCATVAKSLVDILNPVFQSNFKTLFETAMTESHNLSPKESSKDKKKSLEAILKDTTKSVSSCTQQNDKDLTVLLSSGKSFQQHDRERMAFFITKEEALTRMTNKIDQELSGKTKPRQPSGSYDM
;
A
#
# COMPACT_ATOMS: atom_id res chain seq x y z
N MET A 1 -43.22 22.72 33.62
CA MET A 1 -41.87 22.91 33.07
C MET A 1 -40.91 22.66 34.22
N LEU A 2 -40.30 21.48 34.29
CA LEU A 2 -39.31 21.17 35.32
C LEU A 2 -38.08 22.07 35.11
N SER A 3 -37.60 22.65 36.21
CA SER A 3 -36.49 23.60 36.21
C SER A 3 -35.20 22.89 35.80
N ALA A 4 -34.30 23.58 35.08
CA ALA A 4 -32.99 23.04 34.69
C ALA A 4 -32.15 22.53 35.90
N ALA A 5 -32.46 23.01 37.11
CA ALA A 5 -31.87 22.54 38.35
C ALA A 5 -32.34 21.13 38.76
N GLU A 6 -33.64 20.82 38.58
CA GLU A 6 -34.21 19.52 38.94
C GLU A 6 -33.69 18.41 38.01
N CYS A 7 -33.52 18.73 36.72
CA CYS A 7 -32.93 17.82 35.73
C CYS A 7 -31.46 17.49 36.07
N ASN A 8 -30.69 18.48 36.54
CA ASN A 8 -29.29 18.26 36.92
C ASN A 8 -29.14 17.42 38.20
N GLU A 9 -30.04 17.56 39.16
CA GLU A 9 -30.03 16.73 40.38
C GLU A 9 -30.40 15.27 40.08
N GLU A 10 -31.40 15.01 39.24
CA GLU A 10 -31.77 13.64 38.82
C GLU A 10 -30.66 12.93 38.02
N ILE A 11 -29.92 13.68 37.19
CA ILE A 11 -28.78 13.15 36.45
C ILE A 11 -27.63 12.82 37.43
N SER A 12 -27.40 13.69 38.42
CA SER A 12 -26.34 13.51 39.40
C SER A 12 -26.58 12.30 40.31
N THR A 13 -27.81 12.07 40.75
CA THR A 13 -28.16 10.93 41.61
C THR A 13 -28.08 9.59 40.87
N ASN A 14 -28.56 9.54 39.62
CA ASN A 14 -28.41 8.35 38.77
C ASN A 14 -26.95 7.99 38.48
N LEU A 15 -26.10 9.00 38.26
CA LEU A 15 -24.66 8.80 38.04
C LEU A 15 -23.97 8.21 39.28
N ILE A 16 -24.32 8.68 40.47
CA ILE A 16 -23.74 8.19 41.73
C ILE A 16 -24.12 6.73 41.96
N GLU A 17 -25.38 6.34 41.72
CA GLU A 17 -25.80 4.93 41.82
C GLU A 17 -25.05 4.03 40.84
N GLN A 18 -24.91 4.46 39.58
CA GLN A 18 -24.20 3.68 38.56
C GLN A 18 -22.70 3.54 38.87
N VAL A 19 -22.03 4.58 39.37
CA VAL A 19 -20.61 4.55 39.76
C VAL A 19 -20.37 3.65 40.97
N SER A 20 -21.29 3.67 41.96
CA SER A 20 -21.19 2.83 43.15
C SER A 20 -21.21 1.32 42.82
N SER A 21 -21.92 0.93 41.76
CA SER A 21 -22.02 -0.46 41.32
C SER A 21 -20.72 -0.99 40.70
N ILE A 22 -19.90 -0.12 40.08
CA ILE A 22 -18.67 -0.46 39.35
C ILE A 22 -17.48 -0.67 40.29
N SER A 23 -17.44 0.06 41.41
CA SER A 23 -16.34 -0.01 42.40
C SER A 23 -16.16 -1.41 43.01
N SER A 24 -17.21 -2.24 43.00
CA SER A 24 -17.22 -3.54 43.67
C SER A 24 -16.74 -4.74 42.83
N ARG A 25 -16.50 -4.60 41.50
CA ARG A 25 -16.18 -5.76 40.64
C ARG A 25 -15.19 -5.45 39.49
N LYS A 26 -14.02 -6.13 39.54
CA LYS A 26 -13.19 -6.59 38.39
C LYS A 26 -12.26 -5.55 37.72
N PRO A 27 -11.28 -5.98 36.88
CA PRO A 27 -9.99 -5.30 36.68
C PRO A 27 -10.14 -3.94 35.99
N CYS A 28 -9.21 -3.03 36.28
CA CYS A 28 -9.19 -1.61 35.92
C CYS A 28 -9.63 -1.28 34.47
N ALA A 29 -9.30 -2.14 33.49
CA ALA A 29 -9.71 -1.95 32.08
C ALA A 29 -11.23 -2.09 31.84
N THR A 30 -11.93 -2.90 32.63
CA THR A 30 -13.39 -3.05 32.56
C THR A 30 -14.08 -1.84 33.18
N VAL A 31 -13.55 -1.34 34.29
CA VAL A 31 -14.03 -0.14 34.98
C VAL A 31 -13.93 1.10 34.09
N ALA A 32 -12.79 1.28 33.40
CA ALA A 32 -12.60 2.40 32.48
C ALA A 32 -13.61 2.41 31.33
N LYS A 33 -13.93 1.23 30.76
CA LYS A 33 -14.96 1.12 29.72
C LYS A 33 -16.34 1.47 30.26
N SER A 34 -16.71 0.94 31.43
CA SER A 34 -17.99 1.25 32.06
C SER A 34 -18.15 2.74 32.38
N LEU A 35 -17.08 3.42 32.80
CA LEU A 35 -17.10 4.87 33.01
C LEU A 35 -17.29 5.64 31.69
N VAL A 36 -16.62 5.21 30.61
CA VAL A 36 -16.81 5.81 29.28
C VAL A 36 -18.24 5.61 28.78
N ASP A 37 -18.83 4.43 29.01
CA ASP A 37 -20.21 4.12 28.62
C ASP A 37 -21.23 5.00 29.38
N ILE A 38 -20.97 5.28 30.67
CA ILE A 38 -21.80 6.16 31.49
C ILE A 38 -21.68 7.63 31.05
N LEU A 39 -20.46 8.08 30.71
CA LEU A 39 -20.21 9.46 30.33
C LEU A 39 -20.63 9.78 28.89
N ASN A 40 -20.66 8.78 28.01
CA ASN A 40 -21.01 8.95 26.60
C ASN A 40 -22.36 9.67 26.35
N PRO A 41 -23.49 9.30 26.99
CA PRO A 41 -24.77 9.99 26.77
C PRO A 41 -24.75 11.45 27.22
N VAL A 42 -24.08 11.74 28.35
CA VAL A 42 -23.91 13.13 28.85
C VAL A 42 -23.02 13.93 27.89
N PHE A 43 -21.97 13.31 27.37
CA PHE A 43 -21.04 13.95 26.44
C PHE A 43 -21.69 14.22 25.08
N GLN A 44 -22.43 13.26 24.52
CA GLN A 44 -23.18 13.41 23.27
C GLN A 44 -24.25 14.50 23.38
N SER A 45 -24.94 14.60 24.53
CA SER A 45 -25.96 15.63 24.75
C SER A 45 -25.38 17.05 24.73
N ASN A 46 -24.17 17.23 25.28
CA ASN A 46 -23.55 18.56 25.40
C ASN A 46 -22.70 18.95 24.18
N PHE A 47 -21.94 18.00 23.62
CA PHE A 47 -20.94 18.27 22.60
C PHE A 47 -21.31 17.74 21.21
N LYS A 48 -22.42 16.98 21.08
CA LYS A 48 -22.88 16.34 19.82
C LYS A 48 -21.83 15.44 19.16
N THR A 49 -20.82 15.01 19.92
CA THR A 49 -19.74 14.13 19.48
C THR A 49 -19.60 12.96 20.43
N LEU A 50 -19.07 11.84 19.94
CA LEU A 50 -18.75 10.68 20.77
C LEU A 50 -17.49 10.96 21.59
N PHE A 51 -17.47 10.53 22.85
CA PHE A 51 -16.31 10.69 23.72
C PHE A 51 -15.06 10.04 23.12
N GLU A 52 -15.21 8.87 22.50
CA GLU A 52 -14.11 8.18 21.82
C GLU A 52 -13.53 9.00 20.67
N THR A 53 -14.37 9.64 19.86
CA THR A 53 -13.94 10.43 18.70
C THR A 53 -13.18 11.68 19.13
N ALA A 54 -13.72 12.40 20.13
CA ALA A 54 -13.07 13.58 20.70
C ALA A 54 -11.70 13.24 21.32
N MET A 55 -11.58 12.07 21.94
CA MET A 55 -10.34 11.64 22.56
C MET A 55 -9.32 11.09 21.56
N THR A 56 -9.77 10.46 20.47
CA THR A 56 -8.88 10.09 19.37
C THR A 56 -8.32 11.31 18.66
N GLU A 57 -9.14 12.35 18.48
CA GLU A 57 -8.73 13.60 17.83
C GLU A 57 -7.75 14.40 18.70
N SER A 58 -8.03 14.52 20.01
CA SER A 58 -7.12 15.21 20.95
C SER A 58 -5.74 14.56 21.06
N HIS A 59 -5.67 13.23 20.88
CA HIS A 59 -4.42 12.47 20.94
C HIS A 59 -3.81 12.16 19.57
N ASN A 60 -4.35 12.70 18.47
CA ASN A 60 -3.96 12.37 17.09
C ASN A 60 -3.91 10.85 16.83
N LEU A 61 -4.75 10.08 17.52
CA LEU A 61 -4.87 8.65 17.34
C LEU A 61 -5.84 8.41 16.19
N SER A 62 -5.44 7.64 15.18
CA SER A 62 -6.40 7.20 14.17
C SER A 62 -7.45 6.30 14.83
N PRO A 63 -8.75 6.47 14.49
CA PRO A 63 -9.79 5.59 15.01
C PRO A 63 -9.44 4.15 14.67
N LYS A 64 -9.65 3.25 15.64
CA LYS A 64 -9.30 1.84 15.50
C LYS A 64 -10.19 1.19 14.43
N GLU A 65 -9.69 1.11 13.21
CA GLU A 65 -10.41 0.43 12.12
C GLU A 65 -10.67 -1.04 12.48
N SER A 66 -11.87 -1.51 12.13
CA SER A 66 -12.23 -2.91 12.35
C SER A 66 -11.34 -3.84 11.51
N SER A 67 -11.12 -5.06 11.99
CA SER A 67 -10.32 -6.05 11.22
C SER A 67 -10.92 -6.34 9.84
N LYS A 68 -12.25 -6.23 9.68
CA LYS A 68 -12.92 -6.42 8.40
C LYS A 68 -12.62 -5.28 7.43
N ASP A 69 -12.56 -4.03 7.91
CA ASP A 69 -12.31 -2.86 7.08
C ASP A 69 -10.85 -2.81 6.62
N LYS A 70 -9.90 -3.19 7.50
CA LYS A 70 -8.49 -3.36 7.14
C LYS A 70 -8.27 -4.41 6.05
N LYS A 71 -9.03 -5.51 6.09
CA LYS A 71 -8.96 -6.54 5.03
C LYS A 71 -9.48 -6.00 3.70
N LYS A 72 -10.61 -5.28 3.72
CA LYS A 72 -11.17 -4.67 2.51
C LYS A 72 -10.24 -3.64 1.88
N SER A 73 -9.60 -2.80 2.67
CA SER A 73 -8.65 -1.80 2.16
C SER A 73 -7.41 -2.47 1.56
N LEU A 74 -6.87 -3.49 2.22
CA LEU A 74 -5.76 -4.29 1.67
C LEU A 74 -6.13 -5.00 0.36
N GLU A 75 -7.32 -5.58 0.27
CA GLU A 75 -7.80 -6.22 -0.96
C GLU A 75 -7.96 -5.20 -2.11
N ALA A 76 -8.44 -3.98 -1.82
CA ALA A 76 -8.53 -2.91 -2.80
C ALA A 76 -7.14 -2.51 -3.31
N ILE A 77 -6.19 -2.29 -2.39
CA ILE A 77 -4.80 -1.95 -2.72
C ILE A 77 -4.16 -3.07 -3.56
N LEU A 78 -4.35 -4.33 -3.18
CA LEU A 78 -3.82 -5.47 -3.93
C LEU A 78 -4.39 -5.53 -5.35
N LYS A 79 -5.70 -5.33 -5.51
CA LYS A 79 -6.34 -5.29 -6.84
C LYS A 79 -5.79 -4.17 -7.70
N ASP A 80 -5.63 -2.98 -7.15
CA ASP A 80 -5.12 -1.83 -7.90
C ASP A 80 -3.64 -1.99 -8.25
N THR A 81 -2.84 -2.52 -7.33
CA THR A 81 -1.44 -2.86 -7.59
C THR A 81 -1.32 -3.91 -8.69
N THR A 82 -2.15 -4.96 -8.65
CA THR A 82 -2.18 -6.01 -9.67
C THR A 82 -2.58 -5.45 -11.04
N LYS A 83 -3.57 -4.55 -11.09
CA LYS A 83 -3.95 -3.85 -12.33
C LYS A 83 -2.82 -2.97 -12.87
N SER A 84 -2.11 -2.24 -12.01
CA SER A 84 -1.00 -1.39 -12.41
C SER A 84 0.17 -2.22 -12.97
N VAL A 85 0.56 -3.29 -12.27
CA VAL A 85 1.61 -4.21 -12.73
C VAL A 85 1.23 -4.87 -14.05
N SER A 86 0.02 -5.42 -14.15
CA SER A 86 -0.45 -6.04 -15.40
C SER A 86 -0.48 -5.06 -16.58
N SER A 87 -0.95 -3.83 -16.36
CA SER A 87 -0.93 -2.78 -17.39
C SER A 87 0.49 -2.43 -17.84
N CYS A 88 1.42 -2.30 -16.90
CA CYS A 88 2.84 -2.03 -17.19
C CYS A 88 3.49 -3.18 -17.97
N THR A 89 3.19 -4.42 -17.60
CA THR A 89 3.70 -5.59 -18.32
C THR A 89 3.10 -5.74 -19.71
N GLN A 90 1.80 -5.49 -19.89
CA GLN A 90 1.14 -5.59 -21.20
C GLN A 90 1.66 -4.56 -22.20
N GLN A 91 1.93 -3.33 -21.77
CA GLN A 91 2.47 -2.29 -22.64
C GLN A 91 3.90 -2.58 -23.11
N ASN A 92 4.68 -3.29 -22.28
CA ASN A 92 6.10 -3.56 -22.52
C ASN A 92 6.40 -5.05 -22.76
N ASP A 93 5.39 -5.85 -23.06
CA ASP A 93 5.47 -7.32 -22.99
C ASP A 93 6.52 -7.89 -23.94
N LYS A 94 6.65 -7.28 -25.12
CA LYS A 94 7.69 -7.63 -26.11
C LYS A 94 9.09 -7.32 -25.61
N ASP A 95 9.30 -6.14 -25.04
CA ASP A 95 10.61 -5.71 -24.53
C ASP A 95 11.02 -6.48 -23.27
N LEU A 96 10.05 -6.79 -22.41
CA LEU A 96 10.25 -7.65 -21.25
C LEU A 96 10.60 -9.08 -21.67
N THR A 97 9.88 -9.64 -22.65
CA THR A 97 10.17 -10.98 -23.18
C THR A 97 11.56 -11.03 -23.82
N VAL A 98 11.95 -10.01 -24.60
CA VAL A 98 13.28 -9.89 -25.18
C VAL A 98 14.36 -9.75 -24.10
N LEU A 99 14.14 -8.90 -23.09
CA LEU A 99 15.08 -8.72 -21.98
C LEU A 99 15.26 -10.03 -21.18
N LEU A 100 14.16 -10.67 -20.78
CA LEU A 100 14.17 -11.90 -19.99
C LEU A 100 14.76 -13.08 -20.75
N SER A 101 14.47 -13.21 -22.05
CA SER A 101 15.01 -14.27 -22.90
C SER A 101 16.49 -14.06 -23.27
N SER A 102 16.97 -12.80 -23.26
CA SER A 102 18.34 -12.49 -23.65
C SER A 102 19.42 -12.97 -22.67
N GLY A 103 19.04 -13.24 -21.41
CA GLY A 103 19.98 -13.56 -20.33
C GLY A 103 20.94 -12.42 -19.97
N LYS A 104 20.75 -11.21 -20.52
CA LYS A 104 21.58 -10.03 -20.26
C LYS A 104 21.01 -9.23 -19.09
N SER A 105 21.89 -8.57 -18.34
CA SER A 105 21.45 -7.61 -17.34
C SER A 105 20.80 -6.41 -18.00
N PHE A 106 19.89 -5.73 -17.29
CA PHE A 106 19.25 -4.51 -17.76
C PHE A 106 20.28 -3.46 -18.23
N GLN A 107 21.38 -3.26 -17.48
CA GLN A 107 22.44 -2.33 -17.86
C GLN A 107 23.15 -2.71 -19.16
N GLN A 108 23.37 -4.00 -19.42
CA GLN A 108 23.98 -4.45 -20.66
C GLN A 108 23.01 -4.25 -21.84
N HIS A 109 21.74 -4.59 -21.66
CA HIS A 109 20.70 -4.36 -22.65
C HIS A 109 20.52 -2.86 -22.96
N ASP A 110 20.53 -2.01 -21.93
CA ASP A 110 20.40 -0.56 -22.09
C ASP A 110 21.65 0.04 -22.78
N ARG A 111 22.85 -0.42 -22.43
CA ARG A 111 24.09 -0.02 -23.14
C ARG A 111 24.05 -0.42 -24.62
N GLU A 112 23.55 -1.61 -24.95
CA GLU A 112 23.37 -2.05 -26.33
C GLU A 112 22.32 -1.18 -27.05
N ARG A 113 21.15 -0.93 -26.43
CA ARG A 113 20.13 -0.03 -26.98
C ARG A 113 20.70 1.36 -27.25
N MET A 114 21.49 1.88 -26.31
CA MET A 114 22.12 3.20 -26.44
C MET A 114 23.26 3.22 -27.47
N ALA A 115 23.88 2.08 -27.74
CA ALA A 115 24.88 1.94 -28.81
C ALA A 115 24.27 2.02 -30.22
N PHE A 116 22.93 1.95 -30.35
CA PHE A 116 22.22 2.14 -31.63
C PHE A 116 21.83 3.62 -31.91
N PHE A 117 22.13 4.58 -31.01
CA PHE A 117 22.05 6.02 -31.33
C PHE A 117 23.30 6.51 -32.06
N ILE A 118 23.65 5.75 -33.09
CA ILE A 118 24.72 6.03 -34.02
C ILE A 118 24.01 6.37 -35.34
N THR A 119 24.46 7.39 -36.05
CA THR A 119 23.83 7.78 -37.33
C THR A 119 23.75 6.57 -38.27
N LYS A 120 22.75 6.51 -39.17
CA LYS A 120 22.58 5.36 -40.08
C LYS A 120 23.88 4.97 -40.80
N GLU A 121 24.70 5.96 -41.14
CA GLU A 121 26.01 5.81 -41.78
C GLU A 121 27.05 5.13 -40.87
N GLU A 122 27.15 5.58 -39.62
CA GLU A 122 28.07 4.99 -38.64
C GLU A 122 27.62 3.57 -38.19
N ALA A 123 26.32 3.25 -38.25
CA ALA A 123 25.82 1.90 -38.03
C ALA A 123 26.22 0.94 -39.17
N LEU A 124 26.12 1.41 -40.42
CA LEU A 124 26.55 0.66 -41.61
C LEU A 124 28.06 0.37 -41.59
N THR A 125 28.89 1.38 -41.28
CA THR A 125 30.35 1.20 -41.22
C THR A 125 30.79 0.20 -40.14
N ARG A 126 30.07 0.13 -39.00
CA ARG A 126 30.34 -0.90 -37.98
C ARG A 126 29.92 -2.29 -38.42
N MET A 127 28.80 -2.41 -39.13
CA MET A 127 28.36 -3.69 -39.70
C MET A 127 29.38 -4.19 -40.73
N THR A 128 29.82 -3.34 -41.66
CA THR A 128 30.82 -3.70 -42.66
C THR A 128 32.14 -4.08 -42.01
N ASN A 129 32.63 -3.29 -41.05
CA ASN A 129 33.88 -3.60 -40.33
C ASN A 129 33.81 -4.94 -39.59
N LYS A 130 32.64 -5.30 -39.03
CA LYS A 130 32.45 -6.59 -38.37
C LYS A 130 32.42 -7.74 -39.38
N ILE A 131 31.71 -7.57 -40.50
CA ILE A 131 31.70 -8.56 -41.60
C ILE A 131 33.12 -8.74 -42.15
N ASP A 132 33.89 -7.67 -42.34
CA ASP A 132 35.28 -7.74 -42.81
C ASP A 132 36.20 -8.44 -41.80
N GLN A 133 35.96 -8.28 -40.50
CA GLN A 133 36.69 -9.02 -39.46
C GLN A 133 36.33 -10.51 -39.43
N GLU A 134 35.09 -10.87 -39.74
CA GLU A 134 34.64 -12.25 -39.89
C GLU A 134 35.22 -12.91 -41.16
N LEU A 135 35.21 -12.19 -42.29
CA LEU A 135 35.79 -12.64 -43.57
C LEU A 135 37.32 -12.73 -43.52
N SER A 136 37.99 -11.81 -42.84
CA SER A 136 39.45 -11.85 -42.62
C SER A 136 39.88 -12.85 -41.55
N GLY A 137 38.94 -13.56 -40.92
CA GLY A 137 39.22 -14.59 -39.91
C GLY A 137 39.73 -14.06 -38.57
N LYS A 138 39.74 -12.74 -38.36
CA LYS A 138 40.14 -12.11 -37.08
C LYS A 138 39.12 -12.40 -35.97
N THR A 139 37.87 -12.60 -36.34
CA THR A 139 36.78 -12.97 -35.42
C THR A 139 36.02 -14.17 -35.96
N LYS A 140 35.77 -15.18 -35.12
CA LYS A 140 34.94 -16.33 -35.52
C LYS A 140 33.48 -15.90 -35.59
N PRO A 141 32.72 -16.30 -36.62
CA PRO A 141 31.29 -16.10 -36.66
C PRO A 141 30.65 -16.79 -35.45
N ARG A 142 29.75 -16.09 -34.76
CA ARG A 142 29.04 -16.69 -33.63
C ARG A 142 28.14 -17.79 -34.16
N GLN A 143 28.45 -19.04 -33.80
CA GLN A 143 27.53 -20.14 -33.95
C GLN A 143 26.33 -19.87 -33.01
N PRO A 144 25.09 -19.96 -33.50
CA PRO A 144 23.93 -19.94 -32.61
C PRO A 144 24.06 -21.10 -31.63
N SER A 145 24.18 -20.79 -30.34
CA SER A 145 24.25 -21.81 -29.28
C SER A 145 22.84 -22.32 -29.00
N GLY A 146 22.43 -23.32 -29.78
CA GLY A 146 21.18 -24.05 -29.58
C GLY A 146 20.98 -25.01 -30.75
N SER A 147 21.13 -26.31 -30.51
CA SER A 147 20.43 -27.28 -31.34
C SER A 147 18.94 -27.09 -31.05
N TYR A 148 18.16 -26.74 -32.07
CA TYR A 148 16.75 -27.09 -32.02
C TYR A 148 16.71 -28.60 -32.32
N ASP A 149 16.86 -29.41 -31.28
CA ASP A 149 16.41 -30.79 -31.33
C ASP A 149 14.88 -30.74 -31.40
N MET A 150 14.36 -30.91 -32.61
CA MET A 150 12.97 -31.24 -32.91
C MET A 150 12.96 -32.62 -33.55
#